data_AF-A0A9X0HN12-F1
#
_entry.id   AF-A0A9X0HN12-F1
#
_cell.length_a   1.000
_cell.length_b   1.000
_cell.length_c   1.000
_cell.angle_alpha   90.00
_cell.angle_beta   90.00
_cell.angle_gamma   90.00
#
_symmetry.space_group_name_H-M   'P 1'
#
loop_
_entity.id
_entity.type
_entity.pdbx_description
1 polymer ?
#
loop_
_entity_poly.entity_id
_entity_poly.type
_entity_poly.pdbx_seq_one_letter_code
_entity_poly.pdbx_strand_id
1 'polypeptide(L)'
;MLLCFSTCTKKEDPDGKPNPAGTAITATLDQNSVSPGQVVTLTVSADLPAQEGWDILVGGRKLRAVRLDARRACFLVPTLAPGPISLELSTMGIKAAPALTMNSYTPITDAAAVLTAFDGRMTKAIAQFEALSKDTLSPVAAQDVASVRSLQKTLAAQWQTLTPAEQIEAAYVLQKMTFQEITIPQRRGVAGITSADPGNDFTAIGKAFVTTMAFTAASIDAFFVFAASPDPVSKLGAVAAAAVGIVSVGSSFKLIDELCRRFDLIVDLKLFALGGSSTLTLAQDQGTPAAIDATGRTLAASDAGKSSLLTSIVKANEKLGSLHEAFVKTFERIKAWLGSANPPSTYINPVKAAAATGKRKLSAELVRIQNVSNTAITLASSVVNNALNLKASSPTIKTDTPFTFDVVYENAELGINVRRTLNATFTNPDSIAYYSKLVQGNWVTTWHAYGSFHQEDVIVLQANGQGKRLSVRTPTRSEDYTSKWGSDPFYDITWSVYKSGNAYYLRFHDNRWTTSVQYGRITPSKLEFKLDHGWAYTLNKKQ
;
A
#
# COMPACT_ATOMS: atom_id res chain seq x y z
N MET A 1 -3.88 -17.01 18.54
CA MET A 1 -4.88 -18.08 18.70
C MET A 1 -4.89 -18.89 17.41
N LEU A 2 -4.16 -20.01 17.40
CA LEU A 2 -4.05 -20.95 16.28
C LEU A 2 -5.08 -22.06 16.52
N LEU A 3 -5.89 -22.41 15.52
CA LEU A 3 -6.76 -23.59 15.54
C LEU A 3 -6.17 -24.62 14.57
N CYS A 4 -5.59 -25.69 15.10
CA CYS A 4 -5.29 -26.89 14.32
C CYS A 4 -6.50 -27.82 14.41
N PHE A 5 -7.10 -28.15 13.26
CA PHE A 5 -8.07 -29.23 13.18
C PHE A 5 -7.31 -30.56 13.12
N SER A 6 -7.17 -31.23 14.26
CA SER A 6 -6.76 -32.63 14.30
C SER A 6 -7.97 -33.49 13.98
N THR A 7 -7.98 -34.11 12.80
CA THR A 7 -8.89 -35.22 12.48
C THR A 7 -8.50 -36.43 13.33
N CYS A 8 -9.22 -36.68 14.42
CA CYS A 8 -9.09 -37.91 15.19
C CYS A 8 -9.87 -39.03 14.50
N THR A 9 -9.15 -39.99 13.91
CA THR A 9 -9.68 -41.32 13.62
C THR A 9 -9.89 -42.06 14.95
N LYS A 10 -11.13 -42.51 15.18
CA LYS A 10 -11.50 -43.33 16.34
C LYS A 10 -10.73 -44.65 16.29
N LYS A 11 -9.91 -44.93 17.30
CA LYS A 11 -9.50 -46.30 17.65
C LYS A 11 -10.32 -46.68 18.88
N GLU A 12 -11.14 -47.71 18.77
CA GLU A 12 -11.85 -48.29 19.91
C GLU A 12 -10.81 -48.89 20.86
N ASP A 13 -10.80 -48.41 22.10
CA ASP A 13 -10.03 -49.00 23.19
C ASP A 13 -11.02 -49.77 24.08
N PRO A 14 -10.89 -51.11 24.21
CA PRO A 14 -11.80 -51.91 24.99
C PRO A 14 -11.26 -51.99 26.41
N ASP A 15 -11.55 -51.01 27.26
CA ASP A 15 -11.46 -51.19 28.70
C ASP A 15 -12.32 -50.16 29.45
N GLY A 16 -13.46 -50.64 29.95
CA GLY A 16 -14.38 -49.88 30.79
C GLY A 16 -13.75 -49.53 32.12
N LYS A 17 -13.17 -48.35 32.23
CA LYS A 17 -12.94 -47.67 33.52
C LYS A 17 -14.18 -46.84 33.88
N PRO A 18 -14.62 -46.82 35.15
CA PRO A 18 -15.75 -46.02 35.58
C PRO A 18 -15.48 -44.54 35.28
N ASN A 19 -16.42 -43.94 34.57
CA ASN A 19 -16.41 -42.54 34.14
C ASN A 19 -16.11 -41.64 35.37
N PRO A 20 -15.01 -40.86 35.40
CA PRO A 20 -14.76 -39.94 36.50
C PRO A 20 -15.94 -38.97 36.58
N ALA A 21 -16.44 -38.73 37.79
CA ALA A 21 -17.54 -37.79 38.06
C ALA A 21 -17.30 -36.49 37.28
N GLY A 22 -18.15 -36.25 36.27
CA GLY A 22 -17.91 -35.23 35.25
C GLY A 22 -17.63 -33.87 35.88
N THR A 23 -16.47 -33.29 35.55
CA THR A 23 -16.09 -31.93 35.92
C THR A 23 -17.26 -30.99 35.59
N ALA A 24 -17.76 -30.26 36.58
CA ALA A 24 -18.89 -29.37 36.37
C ALA A 24 -18.57 -28.37 35.24
N ILE A 25 -19.39 -28.37 34.18
CA ILE A 25 -19.22 -27.44 33.07
C ILE A 25 -19.64 -26.06 33.56
N THR A 26 -18.68 -25.14 33.59
CA THR A 26 -18.93 -23.72 33.85
C THR A 26 -19.15 -23.00 32.52
N ALA A 27 -19.91 -21.91 32.56
CA ALA A 27 -20.25 -21.15 31.37
C ALA A 27 -20.15 -19.64 31.60
N THR A 28 -19.77 -18.92 30.55
CA THR A 28 -19.69 -17.46 30.51
C THR A 28 -20.46 -16.95 29.30
N LEU A 29 -21.00 -15.74 29.40
CA LEU A 29 -21.67 -15.07 28.29
C LEU A 29 -20.75 -13.99 27.73
N ASP A 30 -20.80 -13.79 26.41
CA ASP A 30 -20.18 -12.63 25.76
C ASP A 30 -20.80 -11.30 26.20
N GLN A 31 -22.07 -11.33 26.61
CA GLN A 31 -22.80 -10.20 27.19
C GLN A 31 -23.77 -10.67 28.29
N ASN A 32 -23.81 -9.95 29.41
CA ASN A 32 -24.70 -10.23 30.55
C ASN A 32 -25.93 -9.30 30.61
N SER A 33 -25.99 -8.32 29.71
CA SER A 33 -27.06 -7.32 29.62
C SER A 33 -27.50 -7.24 28.16
N VAL A 34 -28.77 -7.54 27.90
CA VAL A 34 -29.29 -7.78 26.55
C VAL A 34 -30.59 -7.04 26.28
N SER A 35 -30.98 -7.01 25.02
CA SER A 35 -32.23 -6.50 24.48
C SER A 35 -32.80 -7.54 23.50
N PRO A 36 -34.12 -7.52 23.22
CA PRO A 36 -34.72 -8.48 22.31
C PRO A 36 -34.05 -8.48 20.92
N GLY A 37 -33.98 -9.66 20.31
CA GLY A 37 -33.37 -9.85 18.98
C GLY A 37 -31.84 -9.93 18.97
N GLN A 38 -31.16 -9.76 20.10
CA GLN A 38 -29.71 -9.98 20.19
C GLN A 38 -29.37 -11.47 20.23
N VAL A 39 -28.23 -11.85 19.64
CA VAL A 39 -27.64 -13.19 19.81
C VAL A 39 -26.67 -13.14 20.97
N VAL A 40 -26.78 -14.10 21.88
CA VAL A 40 -25.87 -14.26 23.03
C VAL A 40 -25.02 -15.50 22.80
N THR A 41 -23.71 -15.37 22.97
CA THR A 41 -22.75 -16.47 22.88
C THR A 41 -22.39 -16.97 24.27
N LEU A 42 -22.61 -18.26 24.47
CA LEU A 42 -22.21 -19.01 25.65
C LEU A 42 -20.88 -19.72 25.37
N THR A 43 -19.87 -19.44 26.20
CA THR A 43 -18.58 -20.16 26.17
C THR A 43 -18.45 -21.03 27.41
N VAL A 44 -18.18 -22.32 27.21
CA VAL A 44 -18.09 -23.32 28.28
C VAL A 44 -16.66 -23.79 28.53
N SER A 45 -16.39 -24.25 29.75
CA SER A 45 -15.06 -24.72 30.18
C SER A 45 -14.66 -26.10 29.64
N ALA A 46 -15.59 -26.86 29.07
CA ALA A 46 -15.40 -28.20 28.53
C ALA A 46 -16.20 -28.39 27.24
N ASP A 47 -15.92 -29.45 26.50
CA ASP A 47 -16.59 -29.69 25.23
C ASP A 47 -18.08 -30.00 25.45
N LEU A 48 -18.93 -29.29 24.71
CA LEU A 48 -20.36 -29.51 24.66
C LEU A 48 -20.69 -30.87 24.02
N PRO A 49 -21.80 -31.51 24.43
CA PRO A 49 -22.29 -32.73 23.78
C PRO A 49 -22.33 -32.60 22.26
N ALA A 50 -22.02 -33.69 21.55
CA ALA A 50 -21.87 -33.67 20.10
C ALA A 50 -23.21 -33.64 19.35
N GLN A 51 -23.94 -32.53 19.47
CA GLN A 51 -25.20 -32.27 18.79
C GLN A 51 -25.25 -30.85 18.21
N GLU A 52 -26.12 -30.60 17.24
CA GLU A 52 -26.21 -29.31 16.55
C GLU A 52 -26.87 -28.21 17.41
N GLY A 53 -27.68 -28.59 18.39
CA GLY A 53 -28.33 -27.64 19.29
C GLY A 53 -29.04 -28.30 20.47
N TRP A 54 -29.54 -27.47 21.38
CA TRP A 54 -30.20 -27.86 22.63
C TRP A 54 -31.45 -27.03 22.82
N ASP A 55 -32.51 -27.66 23.32
CA ASP A 55 -33.64 -26.91 23.84
C ASP A 55 -33.25 -26.34 25.22
N ILE A 56 -33.39 -25.04 25.38
CA ILE A 56 -33.09 -24.30 26.62
C ILE A 56 -34.29 -23.43 27.01
N LEU A 57 -34.32 -22.95 28.26
CA LEU A 57 -35.29 -21.95 28.70
C LEU A 57 -34.61 -20.62 28.99
N VAL A 58 -35.15 -19.56 28.41
CA VAL A 58 -34.69 -18.17 28.60
C VAL A 58 -35.87 -17.34 29.06
N GLY A 59 -35.87 -16.93 30.33
CA GLY A 59 -37.01 -16.23 30.95
C GLY A 59 -38.29 -17.06 30.90
N GLY A 60 -38.18 -18.38 31.02
CA GLY A 60 -39.30 -19.32 30.91
C GLY A 60 -39.79 -19.62 29.48
N ARG A 61 -39.20 -19.00 28.44
CA ARG A 61 -39.51 -19.30 27.04
C ARG A 61 -38.59 -20.39 26.50
N LYS A 62 -39.17 -21.41 25.89
CA LYS A 62 -38.43 -22.50 25.23
C LYS A 62 -37.80 -21.98 23.94
N LEU A 63 -36.49 -22.07 23.85
CA LEU A 63 -35.68 -21.66 22.70
C LEU A 63 -34.66 -22.74 22.34
N ARG A 64 -34.02 -22.59 21.19
CA ARG A 64 -32.94 -23.47 20.75
C ARG A 64 -31.60 -22.75 20.84
N ALA A 65 -30.70 -23.29 21.66
CA ALA A 65 -29.28 -22.95 21.62
C ALA A 65 -28.59 -23.76 20.53
N VAL A 66 -27.69 -23.13 19.79
CA VAL A 66 -27.03 -23.71 18.61
C VAL A 66 -25.56 -23.84 18.89
N ARG A 67 -25.00 -25.00 18.55
CA ARG A 67 -23.56 -25.23 18.67
C ARG A 67 -22.81 -24.44 17.59
N LEU A 68 -21.91 -23.56 18.02
CA LEU A 68 -20.97 -22.88 17.12
C LEU A 68 -19.71 -23.72 16.93
N ASP A 69 -19.19 -24.28 18.02
CA ASP A 69 -18.05 -25.21 18.00
C ASP A 69 -18.05 -26.14 19.22
N ALA A 70 -16.91 -26.77 19.50
CA ALA A 70 -16.79 -27.69 20.62
C ALA A 70 -17.14 -27.06 21.97
N ARG A 71 -16.90 -25.75 22.18
CA ARG A 71 -17.05 -25.07 23.47
C ARG A 71 -17.90 -23.82 23.44
N ARG A 72 -18.49 -23.51 22.28
CA ARG A 72 -19.36 -22.35 22.12
C ARG A 72 -20.71 -22.77 21.59
N ALA A 73 -21.73 -22.16 22.18
CA ALA A 73 -23.08 -22.19 21.67
C ALA A 73 -23.65 -20.77 21.69
N CYS A 74 -24.77 -20.55 21.02
CA CYS A 74 -25.43 -19.26 21.00
C CYS A 74 -26.94 -19.42 20.92
N PHE A 75 -27.68 -18.41 21.35
CA PHE A 75 -29.14 -18.39 21.29
C PHE A 75 -29.63 -16.97 21.04
N LEU A 76 -30.85 -16.86 20.51
CA LEU A 76 -31.53 -15.59 20.28
C LEU A 76 -32.24 -15.13 21.56
N VAL A 77 -32.10 -13.86 21.92
CA VAL A 77 -32.80 -13.26 23.05
C VAL A 77 -34.24 -12.94 22.64
N PRO A 78 -35.25 -13.53 23.30
CA PRO A 78 -36.65 -13.28 22.98
C PRO A 78 -37.13 -11.95 23.59
N THR A 79 -38.33 -11.52 23.22
CA THR A 79 -39.01 -10.41 23.90
C THR A 79 -39.44 -10.84 25.30
N LEU A 80 -38.90 -10.17 26.33
CA LEU A 80 -39.22 -10.37 27.76
C LEU A 80 -39.30 -9.01 28.46
N ALA A 81 -39.93 -8.96 29.64
CA ALA A 81 -39.93 -7.76 30.46
C ALA A 81 -38.49 -7.38 30.90
N PRO A 82 -38.17 -6.08 31.06
CA PRO A 82 -36.89 -5.65 31.63
C PRO A 82 -36.65 -6.25 33.03
N GLY A 83 -35.41 -6.61 33.33
CA GLY A 83 -35.01 -7.22 34.60
C GLY A 83 -34.21 -8.52 34.46
N PRO A 84 -33.92 -9.22 35.57
CA PRO A 84 -33.17 -10.47 35.56
C PRO A 84 -33.85 -11.56 34.74
N ILE A 85 -33.08 -12.29 33.94
CA ILE A 85 -33.54 -13.39 33.09
C ILE A 85 -33.06 -14.72 33.69
N SER A 86 -33.98 -15.64 33.94
CA SER A 86 -33.62 -17.02 34.29
C SER A 86 -33.10 -17.76 33.05
N LEU A 87 -31.95 -18.43 33.18
CA LEU A 87 -31.37 -19.28 32.14
C LEU A 87 -31.33 -20.73 32.62
N GLU A 88 -31.98 -21.63 31.89
CA GLU A 88 -31.94 -23.07 32.17
C GLU A 88 -31.17 -23.79 31.07
N LEU A 89 -29.92 -24.16 31.39
CA LEU A 89 -28.93 -24.72 30.46
C LEU A 89 -28.54 -26.16 30.81
N SER A 90 -29.35 -26.84 31.63
CA SER A 90 -29.07 -28.19 32.13
C SER A 90 -28.96 -29.22 31.01
N THR A 91 -29.69 -29.03 29.90
CA THR A 91 -29.61 -29.84 28.68
C THR A 91 -28.22 -29.82 28.03
N MET A 92 -27.42 -28.80 28.33
CA MET A 92 -26.04 -28.65 27.87
C MET A 92 -25.00 -29.18 28.88
N GLY A 93 -25.45 -29.73 30.01
CA GLY A 93 -24.59 -30.17 31.11
C GLY A 93 -24.10 -29.03 32.03
N ILE A 94 -24.65 -27.82 31.88
CA ILE A 94 -24.26 -26.64 32.66
C ILE A 94 -25.15 -26.57 33.90
N LYS A 95 -24.54 -26.70 35.09
CA LYS A 95 -25.26 -26.76 36.37
C LYS A 95 -25.53 -25.38 36.98
N ALA A 96 -24.66 -24.41 36.73
CA ALA A 96 -24.79 -23.04 37.21
C ALA A 96 -24.83 -22.10 35.99
N ALA A 97 -26.02 -21.58 35.69
CA ALA A 97 -26.18 -20.68 34.57
C ALA A 97 -25.62 -19.28 34.91
N PRO A 98 -24.91 -18.64 33.97
CA PRO A 98 -24.45 -17.26 34.15
C PRO A 98 -25.63 -16.30 34.26
N ALA A 99 -25.43 -15.19 34.98
CA ALA A 99 -26.45 -14.15 35.10
C ALA A 99 -26.67 -13.42 33.76
N LEU A 100 -27.93 -13.18 33.41
CA LEU A 100 -28.34 -12.42 32.24
C LEU A 100 -29.46 -11.46 32.63
N THR A 101 -29.42 -10.22 32.13
CA THR A 101 -30.40 -9.17 32.44
C THR A 101 -30.96 -8.59 31.15
N MET A 102 -32.28 -8.44 31.08
CA MET A 102 -32.96 -7.69 30.03
C MET A 102 -32.90 -6.19 30.38
N ASN A 103 -32.21 -5.41 29.54
CA ASN A 103 -32.18 -3.96 29.66
C ASN A 103 -33.56 -3.36 29.44
N SER A 104 -33.79 -2.13 29.92
CA SER A 104 -34.93 -1.34 29.47
C SER A 104 -34.84 -1.10 27.96
N TYR A 105 -35.93 -1.33 27.23
CA TYR A 105 -36.04 -1.05 25.80
C TYR A 105 -37.40 -0.46 25.48
N THR A 106 -37.46 0.35 24.41
CA THR A 106 -38.71 0.87 23.87
C THR A 106 -39.39 -0.23 23.04
N PRO A 107 -40.63 -0.63 23.38
CA PRO A 107 -41.34 -1.63 22.60
C PRO A 107 -41.53 -1.19 21.14
N ILE A 108 -41.28 -2.08 20.18
CA ILE A 108 -41.63 -1.85 18.77
C ILE A 108 -43.15 -1.92 18.64
N THR A 109 -43.76 -0.78 18.27
CA THR A 109 -45.21 -0.67 18.02
C THR A 109 -45.58 -0.83 16.55
N ASP A 110 -44.62 -0.62 15.64
CA ASP A 110 -44.79 -0.77 14.19
C ASP A 110 -43.69 -1.66 13.62
N ALA A 111 -44.00 -2.95 13.52
CA ALA A 111 -43.09 -3.96 12.96
C ALA A 111 -42.86 -3.76 11.45
N ALA A 112 -43.85 -3.23 10.72
CA ALA A 112 -43.77 -3.03 9.28
C ALA A 112 -42.76 -1.93 8.93
N ALA A 113 -42.72 -0.84 9.70
CA ALA A 113 -41.71 0.21 9.53
C ALA A 113 -40.27 -0.32 9.66
N VAL A 114 -40.04 -1.27 10.58
CA VAL A 114 -38.72 -1.90 10.76
C VAL A 114 -38.36 -2.78 9.57
N LEU A 115 -39.31 -3.56 9.03
CA LEU A 115 -39.11 -4.31 7.79
C LEU A 115 -38.75 -3.37 6.64
N THR A 116 -39.51 -2.29 6.43
CA THR A 116 -39.24 -1.30 5.37
C THR A 116 -37.85 -0.68 5.51
N ALA A 117 -37.41 -0.35 6.73
CA ALA A 117 -36.07 0.17 6.97
C ALA A 117 -34.97 -0.85 6.66
N PHE A 118 -35.19 -2.13 6.98
CA PHE A 118 -34.26 -3.21 6.62
C PHE A 118 -34.21 -3.43 5.10
N ASP A 119 -35.37 -3.46 4.43
CA ASP A 119 -35.47 -3.60 2.98
C ASP A 119 -34.78 -2.44 2.23
N GLY A 120 -34.92 -1.20 2.74
CA GLY A 120 -34.20 -0.04 2.23
C GLY A 120 -32.67 -0.19 2.35
N ARG A 121 -32.17 -0.76 3.45
CA ARG A 121 -30.74 -1.07 3.61
C ARG A 121 -30.28 -2.18 2.66
N MET A 122 -31.10 -3.20 2.44
CA MET A 122 -30.80 -4.26 1.48
C MET A 122 -30.74 -3.74 0.05
N THR A 123 -31.66 -2.85 -0.33
CA THR A 123 -31.67 -2.17 -1.62
C THR A 123 -30.38 -1.38 -1.86
N LYS A 124 -29.90 -0.64 -0.85
CA LYS A 124 -28.61 0.06 -0.91
C LYS A 124 -27.43 -0.89 -1.09
N ALA A 125 -27.40 -2.00 -0.33
CA ALA A 125 -26.36 -3.01 -0.44
C ALA A 125 -26.34 -3.67 -1.84
N ILE A 126 -27.52 -3.98 -2.40
CA ILE A 126 -27.68 -4.49 -3.77
C ILE A 126 -27.10 -3.48 -4.78
N ALA A 127 -27.47 -2.21 -4.70
CA ALA A 127 -26.96 -1.17 -5.59
C ALA A 127 -25.43 -1.01 -5.52
N GLN A 128 -24.86 -1.12 -4.31
CA GLN A 128 -23.41 -1.13 -4.11
C GLN A 128 -22.75 -2.34 -4.77
N PHE A 129 -23.29 -3.53 -4.57
CA PHE A 129 -22.80 -4.77 -5.19
C PHE A 129 -22.91 -4.74 -6.71
N GLU A 130 -23.96 -4.13 -7.26
CA GLU A 130 -24.10 -3.89 -8.70
C GLU A 130 -23.07 -2.92 -9.26
N ALA A 131 -22.65 -1.92 -8.48
CA ALA A 131 -21.56 -1.05 -8.87
C ALA A 131 -20.22 -1.80 -8.85
N LEU A 132 -19.99 -2.62 -7.83
CA LEU A 132 -18.76 -3.42 -7.69
C LEU A 132 -18.66 -4.57 -8.68
N SER A 133 -19.78 -5.13 -9.16
CA SER A 133 -19.79 -6.17 -10.19
C SER A 133 -19.42 -5.63 -11.58
N LYS A 134 -19.41 -4.31 -11.77
CA LYS A 134 -18.96 -3.63 -12.99
C LYS A 134 -17.48 -3.23 -12.96
N ASP A 135 -16.76 -3.53 -11.88
CA ASP A 135 -15.31 -3.30 -11.81
C ASP A 135 -14.58 -4.19 -12.82
N THR A 136 -13.68 -3.61 -13.61
CA THR A 136 -12.98 -4.31 -14.71
C THR A 136 -11.83 -5.21 -14.25
N LEU A 137 -11.34 -5.06 -13.03
CA LEU A 137 -10.15 -5.77 -12.53
C LEU A 137 -10.49 -6.87 -11.53
N SER A 138 -11.45 -6.64 -10.64
CA SER A 138 -11.94 -7.63 -9.67
C SER A 138 -13.43 -7.40 -9.42
N PRO A 139 -14.32 -7.83 -10.34
CA PRO A 139 -15.75 -7.67 -10.15
C PRO A 139 -16.26 -8.58 -9.04
N VAL A 140 -17.21 -8.08 -8.25
CA VAL A 140 -18.06 -8.97 -7.42
C VAL A 140 -18.89 -9.86 -8.34
N ALA A 141 -19.03 -11.14 -7.99
CA ALA A 141 -19.74 -12.10 -8.83
C ALA A 141 -21.22 -11.72 -9.01
N ALA A 142 -21.72 -11.78 -10.25
CA ALA A 142 -23.11 -11.46 -10.56
C ALA A 142 -24.12 -12.37 -9.80
N GLN A 143 -23.71 -13.60 -9.49
CA GLN A 143 -24.50 -14.54 -8.67
C GLN A 143 -24.78 -14.00 -7.26
N ASP A 144 -23.82 -13.31 -6.65
CA ASP A 144 -23.97 -12.79 -5.28
C ASP A 144 -25.05 -11.69 -5.27
N VAL A 145 -25.02 -10.80 -6.27
CA VAL A 145 -26.04 -9.78 -6.50
C VAL A 145 -27.43 -10.40 -6.70
N ALA A 146 -27.52 -11.41 -7.57
CA ALA A 146 -28.77 -12.10 -7.86
C ALA A 146 -29.33 -12.82 -6.63
N SER A 147 -28.46 -13.40 -5.80
CA SER A 147 -28.85 -14.12 -4.58
C SER A 147 -29.40 -13.16 -3.52
N VAL A 148 -28.76 -12.00 -3.30
CA VAL A 148 -29.29 -10.99 -2.37
C VAL A 148 -30.65 -10.45 -2.82
N ARG A 149 -30.84 -10.20 -4.13
CA ARG A 149 -32.15 -9.83 -4.69
C ARG A 149 -33.22 -10.92 -4.48
N SER A 150 -32.84 -12.19 -4.59
CA SER A 150 -33.76 -13.30 -4.31
C SER A 150 -34.13 -13.37 -2.83
N LEU A 151 -33.14 -13.23 -1.94
CA LEU A 151 -33.38 -13.18 -0.49
C LEU A 151 -34.26 -11.98 -0.09
N GLN A 152 -34.13 -10.82 -0.74
CA GLN A 152 -35.01 -9.68 -0.54
C GLN A 152 -36.49 -10.04 -0.77
N LYS A 153 -36.77 -10.70 -1.90
CA LYS A 153 -38.13 -11.16 -2.25
C LYS A 153 -38.62 -12.24 -1.28
N THR A 154 -37.76 -13.20 -0.96
CA THR A 154 -38.07 -14.27 0.01
C THR A 154 -38.38 -13.69 1.38
N LEU A 155 -37.65 -12.67 1.83
CA LEU A 155 -37.88 -12.02 3.12
C LEU A 155 -39.29 -11.42 3.20
N ALA A 156 -39.68 -10.67 2.16
CA ALA A 156 -41.02 -10.08 2.08
C ALA A 156 -42.11 -11.16 2.09
N ALA A 157 -41.91 -12.28 1.37
CA ALA A 157 -42.85 -13.39 1.36
C ALA A 157 -42.95 -14.09 2.73
N GLN A 158 -41.82 -14.38 3.38
CA GLN A 158 -41.78 -15.00 4.70
C GLN A 158 -42.46 -14.12 5.76
N TRP A 159 -42.25 -12.80 5.69
CA TRP A 159 -42.88 -11.84 6.62
C TRP A 159 -44.40 -11.93 6.63
N GLN A 160 -45.02 -12.12 5.47
CA GLN A 160 -46.48 -12.22 5.34
C GLN A 160 -47.05 -13.52 5.94
N THR A 161 -46.21 -14.52 6.21
CA THR A 161 -46.64 -15.77 6.84
C THR A 161 -46.60 -15.71 8.37
N LEU A 162 -45.95 -14.68 8.94
CA LEU A 162 -45.84 -14.49 10.38
C LEU A 162 -47.13 -13.93 10.98
N THR A 163 -47.48 -14.39 12.17
CA THR A 163 -48.50 -13.76 13.01
C THR A 163 -48.06 -12.36 13.48
N PRO A 164 -48.97 -11.48 13.93
CA PRO A 164 -48.59 -10.15 14.43
C PRO A 164 -47.57 -10.18 15.58
N ALA A 165 -47.65 -11.17 16.47
CA ALA A 165 -46.68 -11.34 17.56
C ALA A 165 -45.29 -11.74 17.03
N GLU A 166 -45.25 -12.69 16.09
CA GLU A 166 -43.99 -13.11 15.43
C GLU A 166 -43.38 -11.99 14.59
N GLN A 167 -44.19 -11.13 13.96
CA GLN A 167 -43.70 -9.95 13.26
C GLN A 167 -42.97 -8.98 14.19
N ILE A 168 -43.45 -8.80 15.43
CA ILE A 168 -42.76 -7.97 16.43
C ILE A 168 -41.42 -8.61 16.82
N GLU A 169 -41.37 -9.92 17.05
CA GLU A 169 -40.12 -10.63 17.36
C GLU A 169 -39.11 -10.55 16.19
N ALA A 170 -39.59 -10.78 14.97
CA ALA A 170 -38.82 -10.62 13.75
C ALA A 170 -38.32 -9.17 13.57
N ALA A 171 -39.11 -8.16 13.91
CA ALA A 171 -38.70 -6.76 13.84
C ALA A 171 -37.48 -6.49 14.74
N TYR A 172 -37.46 -7.01 15.96
CA TYR A 172 -36.28 -6.88 16.82
C TYR A 172 -35.03 -7.52 16.21
N VAL A 173 -35.17 -8.69 15.58
CA VAL A 173 -34.08 -9.34 14.85
C VAL A 173 -33.56 -8.44 13.71
N LEU A 174 -34.46 -7.97 12.84
CA LEU A 174 -34.12 -7.12 11.70
C LEU A 174 -33.49 -5.77 12.12
N GLN A 175 -33.88 -5.24 13.28
CA GLN A 175 -33.31 -4.01 13.83
C GLN A 175 -31.83 -4.19 14.20
N LYS A 176 -31.43 -5.39 14.65
CA LYS A 176 -30.03 -5.70 15.02
C LYS A 176 -29.15 -6.03 13.82
N MET A 177 -29.75 -6.42 12.70
CA MET A 177 -29.02 -6.67 11.47
C MET A 177 -28.71 -5.36 10.73
N THR A 178 -27.49 -5.28 10.22
CA THR A 178 -27.03 -4.15 9.39
C THR A 178 -26.27 -4.69 8.19
N PHE A 179 -26.03 -3.85 7.20
CA PHE A 179 -25.12 -4.15 6.10
C PHE A 179 -23.86 -3.31 6.31
N GLN A 180 -22.70 -3.90 6.04
CA GLN A 180 -21.47 -3.13 6.05
C GLN A 180 -21.30 -2.42 4.72
N GLU A 181 -21.17 -1.10 4.77
CA GLU A 181 -20.78 -0.33 3.60
C GLU A 181 -19.27 -0.36 3.46
N ILE A 182 -18.76 -0.94 2.38
CA ILE A 182 -17.33 -0.88 2.05
C ILE A 182 -17.04 0.28 1.08
N THR A 183 -16.19 1.20 1.51
CA THR A 183 -15.63 2.20 0.60
C THR A 183 -14.30 1.70 0.08
N ILE A 184 -14.22 1.47 -1.22
CA ILE A 184 -12.95 1.17 -1.90
C ILE A 184 -12.43 2.49 -2.45
N PRO A 185 -11.23 2.96 -2.04
CA PRO A 185 -10.59 4.10 -2.65
C PRO A 185 -10.54 3.86 -4.16
N GLN A 186 -11.19 4.73 -4.93
CA GLN A 186 -11.16 4.62 -6.38
C GLN A 186 -9.72 4.88 -6.86
N ARG A 187 -8.97 3.81 -7.15
CA ARG A 187 -7.79 3.92 -8.01
C ARG A 187 -8.31 4.21 -9.42
N ARG A 188 -8.38 5.50 -9.78
CA ARG A 188 -8.70 5.94 -11.15
C ARG A 188 -7.77 5.25 -12.14
N GLY A 189 -8.34 4.44 -13.03
CA GLY A 189 -7.84 4.13 -14.36
C GLY A 189 -6.59 3.26 -14.46
N VAL A 190 -6.64 2.32 -15.41
CA VAL A 190 -5.53 1.49 -15.93
C VAL A 190 -4.40 2.35 -16.56
N ALA A 191 -4.55 3.68 -16.60
CA ALA A 191 -3.56 4.65 -17.08
C ALA A 191 -3.14 5.60 -15.95
N GLY A 192 -2.24 5.12 -15.07
CA GLY A 192 -1.58 5.95 -14.06
C GLY A 192 -2.16 5.77 -12.65
N ILE A 193 -1.46 4.98 -11.83
CA ILE A 193 -1.66 4.98 -10.38
C ILE A 193 -1.38 6.41 -9.89
N THR A 194 -2.40 7.08 -9.38
CA THR A 194 -2.36 8.48 -8.93
C THR A 194 -2.19 8.63 -7.42
N SER A 195 -2.23 7.54 -6.65
CA SER A 195 -1.94 7.63 -5.21
C SER A 195 -0.47 7.96 -5.01
N ALA A 196 -0.21 9.05 -4.30
CA ALA A 196 1.12 9.49 -3.91
C ALA A 196 1.79 8.48 -2.95
N ASP A 197 0.99 7.76 -2.15
CA ASP A 197 1.44 6.83 -1.11
C ASP A 197 0.76 5.45 -1.22
N PRO A 198 1.37 4.51 -1.95
CA PRO A 198 0.83 3.16 -2.08
C PRO A 198 0.81 2.38 -0.75
N GLY A 199 1.65 2.73 0.23
CA GLY A 199 1.68 2.10 1.54
C GLY A 199 0.47 2.50 2.40
N ASN A 200 0.11 3.78 2.40
CA ASN A 200 -1.09 4.25 3.10
C ASN A 200 -2.36 3.67 2.50
N ASP A 201 -2.44 3.62 1.17
CA ASP A 201 -3.53 2.95 0.46
C ASP A 201 -3.68 1.48 0.88
N PHE A 202 -2.58 0.72 0.85
CA PHE A 202 -2.57 -0.69 1.24
C PHE A 202 -3.00 -0.85 2.70
N THR A 203 -2.51 0.02 3.57
CA THR A 203 -2.84 0.04 5.00
C THR A 203 -4.34 0.28 5.22
N ALA A 204 -4.93 1.26 4.53
CA ALA A 204 -6.34 1.59 4.63
C ALA A 204 -7.22 0.41 4.21
N ILE A 205 -6.92 -0.22 3.07
CA ILE A 205 -7.65 -1.40 2.61
C ILE A 205 -7.41 -2.61 3.52
N GLY A 206 -6.19 -2.80 4.00
CA GLY A 206 -5.84 -3.86 4.96
C GLY A 206 -6.66 -3.78 6.24
N LYS A 207 -6.76 -2.59 6.84
CA LYS A 207 -7.59 -2.34 8.03
C LYS A 207 -9.08 -2.53 7.73
N ALA A 208 -9.54 -2.05 6.57
CA ALA A 208 -10.92 -2.26 6.13
C ALA A 208 -11.23 -3.76 6.02
N PHE A 209 -10.36 -4.55 5.38
CA PHE A 209 -10.52 -6.00 5.25
C PHE A 209 -10.59 -6.70 6.61
N VAL A 210 -9.67 -6.40 7.53
CA VAL A 210 -9.67 -7.01 8.88
C VAL A 210 -10.96 -6.67 9.63
N THR A 211 -11.43 -5.42 9.51
CA THR A 211 -12.70 -4.98 10.14
C THR A 211 -13.90 -5.69 9.51
N THR A 212 -13.95 -5.78 8.18
CA THR A 212 -14.98 -6.52 7.44
C THR A 212 -15.01 -7.98 7.84
N MET A 213 -13.85 -8.60 8.09
CA MET A 213 -13.79 -10.00 8.52
C MET A 213 -14.41 -10.26 9.89
N ALA A 214 -14.36 -9.29 10.81
CA ALA A 214 -15.10 -9.40 12.07
C ALA A 214 -16.61 -9.36 11.82
N PHE A 215 -17.08 -8.49 10.93
CA PHE A 215 -18.48 -8.39 10.54
C PHE A 215 -18.97 -9.64 9.78
N THR A 216 -18.15 -10.18 8.88
CA THR A 216 -18.40 -11.44 8.17
C THR A 216 -18.56 -12.62 9.14
N ALA A 217 -17.67 -12.72 10.14
CA ALA A 217 -17.81 -13.77 11.15
C ALA A 217 -19.12 -13.63 11.95
N ALA A 218 -19.45 -12.42 12.41
CA ALA A 218 -20.66 -12.18 13.20
C ALA A 218 -21.95 -12.44 12.40
N SER A 219 -21.99 -12.06 11.12
CA SER A 219 -23.15 -12.31 10.26
C SER A 219 -23.35 -13.79 9.94
N ILE A 220 -22.26 -14.55 9.76
CA ILE A 220 -22.30 -16.01 9.57
C ILE A 220 -22.73 -16.70 10.87
N ASP A 221 -22.21 -16.29 12.02
CA ASP A 221 -22.63 -16.84 13.32
C ASP A 221 -24.13 -16.59 13.55
N ALA A 222 -24.63 -15.38 13.26
CA ALA A 222 -26.06 -15.08 13.30
C ALA A 222 -26.86 -15.98 12.35
N PHE A 223 -26.38 -16.18 11.12
CA PHE A 223 -27.01 -17.08 10.16
C PHE A 223 -27.10 -18.51 10.71
N PHE A 224 -26.05 -19.02 11.35
CA PHE A 224 -26.06 -20.36 11.96
C PHE A 224 -27.10 -20.49 13.08
N VAL A 225 -27.26 -19.45 13.90
CA VAL A 225 -28.28 -19.41 14.96
C VAL A 225 -29.66 -19.63 14.36
N PHE A 226 -30.01 -18.82 13.36
CA PHE A 226 -31.31 -18.86 12.72
C PHE A 226 -31.51 -20.14 11.87
N ALA A 227 -30.46 -20.61 11.20
CA ALA A 227 -30.51 -21.81 10.37
C ALA A 227 -30.67 -23.13 11.15
N ALA A 228 -30.59 -23.09 12.48
CA ALA A 228 -30.71 -24.27 13.33
C ALA A 228 -32.13 -24.51 13.86
N SER A 229 -33.03 -23.53 13.73
CA SER A 229 -34.41 -23.64 14.20
C SER A 229 -35.39 -23.44 13.04
N PRO A 230 -36.34 -24.37 12.83
CA PRO A 230 -37.30 -24.28 11.74
C PRO A 230 -38.53 -23.42 12.08
N ASP A 231 -38.54 -22.72 13.21
CA ASP A 231 -39.64 -21.83 13.58
C ASP A 231 -39.75 -20.64 12.60
N PRO A 232 -40.94 -20.03 12.47
CA PRO A 232 -41.17 -18.99 11.47
C PRO A 232 -40.24 -17.77 11.61
N VAL A 233 -39.99 -17.31 12.84
CA VAL A 233 -39.11 -16.15 13.10
C VAL A 233 -37.66 -16.47 12.74
N SER A 234 -37.18 -17.67 13.09
CA SER A 234 -35.84 -18.13 12.72
C SER A 234 -35.67 -18.32 11.22
N LYS A 235 -36.67 -18.84 10.51
CA LYS A 235 -36.62 -18.91 9.03
C LYS A 235 -36.46 -17.53 8.40
N LEU A 236 -37.23 -16.54 8.86
CA LEU A 236 -37.10 -15.16 8.39
C LEU A 236 -35.74 -14.56 8.76
N GLY A 237 -35.29 -14.77 10.01
CA GLY A 237 -33.97 -14.37 10.48
C GLY A 237 -32.84 -15.00 9.66
N ALA A 238 -32.98 -16.25 9.22
CA ALA A 238 -32.01 -16.93 8.38
C ALA A 238 -31.92 -16.31 6.98
N VAL A 239 -33.07 -15.92 6.39
CA VAL A 239 -33.10 -15.20 5.10
C VAL A 239 -32.40 -13.84 5.22
N ALA A 240 -32.71 -13.08 6.28
CA ALA A 240 -32.09 -11.78 6.53
C ALA A 240 -30.58 -11.89 6.80
N ALA A 241 -30.17 -12.82 7.66
CA ALA A 241 -28.77 -13.08 7.99
C ALA A 241 -27.99 -13.61 6.78
N ALA A 242 -28.61 -14.44 5.92
CA ALA A 242 -27.99 -14.89 4.68
C ALA A 242 -27.71 -13.72 3.74
N ALA A 243 -28.63 -12.74 3.63
CA ALA A 243 -28.43 -11.58 2.79
C ALA A 243 -27.25 -10.73 3.29
N VAL A 244 -27.20 -10.46 4.60
CA VAL A 244 -26.08 -9.76 5.23
C VAL A 244 -24.77 -10.55 5.06
N GLY A 245 -24.81 -11.87 5.27
CA GLY A 245 -23.67 -12.77 5.13
C GLY A 245 -23.10 -12.78 3.72
N ILE A 246 -23.94 -12.90 2.68
CA ILE A 246 -23.49 -12.83 1.27
C ILE A 246 -22.85 -11.48 0.97
N VAL A 247 -23.45 -10.38 1.41
CA VAL A 247 -22.88 -9.03 1.20
C VAL A 247 -21.55 -8.88 1.93
N SER A 248 -21.45 -9.39 3.15
CA SER A 248 -20.21 -9.31 3.93
C SER A 248 -19.09 -10.18 3.33
N VAL A 249 -19.41 -11.41 2.92
CA VAL A 249 -18.47 -12.33 2.26
C VAL A 249 -17.98 -11.74 0.93
N GLY A 250 -18.88 -11.28 0.06
CA GLY A 250 -18.49 -10.67 -1.22
C GLY A 250 -17.66 -9.40 -1.04
N SER A 251 -17.95 -8.61 0.00
CA SER A 251 -17.15 -7.44 0.39
C SER A 251 -15.75 -7.84 0.87
N SER A 252 -15.65 -8.89 1.70
CA SER A 252 -14.38 -9.46 2.14
C SER A 252 -13.56 -9.95 0.95
N PHE A 253 -14.16 -10.71 0.02
CA PHE A 253 -13.50 -11.18 -1.20
C PHE A 253 -12.93 -10.02 -2.00
N LYS A 254 -13.76 -9.01 -2.28
CA LYS A 254 -13.36 -7.82 -3.02
C LYS A 254 -12.16 -7.14 -2.37
N LEU A 255 -12.20 -6.88 -1.05
CA LEU A 255 -11.11 -6.19 -0.35
C LEU A 255 -9.79 -6.97 -0.37
N ILE A 256 -9.82 -8.31 -0.19
CA ILE A 256 -8.59 -9.09 -0.24
C ILE A 256 -8.06 -9.23 -1.68
N ASP A 257 -8.93 -9.36 -2.67
CA ASP A 257 -8.53 -9.38 -4.08
C ASP A 257 -7.85 -8.05 -4.48
N GLU A 258 -8.36 -6.92 -3.99
CA GLU A 258 -7.74 -5.61 -4.16
C GLU A 258 -6.31 -5.58 -3.59
N LEU A 259 -6.09 -6.08 -2.37
CA LEU A 259 -4.74 -6.17 -1.76
C LEU A 259 -3.79 -7.09 -2.54
N CYS A 260 -4.33 -8.14 -3.16
CA CYS A 260 -3.54 -9.12 -3.90
C CYS A 260 -3.31 -8.76 -5.37
N ARG A 261 -4.05 -7.79 -5.93
CA ARG A 261 -3.98 -7.45 -7.37
C ARG A 261 -3.70 -5.98 -7.66
N ARG A 262 -4.17 -5.06 -6.83
CA ARG A 262 -4.18 -3.61 -7.13
C ARG A 262 -3.30 -2.80 -6.20
N PHE A 263 -3.11 -3.19 -4.95
CA PHE A 263 -2.26 -2.48 -3.99
C PHE A 263 -0.93 -3.20 -3.80
N ASP A 264 0.14 -2.43 -3.56
CA ASP A 264 1.50 -2.97 -3.55
C ASP A 264 2.27 -2.56 -2.30
N LEU A 265 3.07 -3.51 -1.82
CA LEU A 265 4.11 -3.30 -0.83
C LEU A 265 5.38 -2.90 -1.57
N ILE A 266 5.95 -1.73 -1.25
CA ILE A 266 7.21 -1.29 -1.84
C ILE A 266 8.35 -2.17 -1.34
N VAL A 267 9.20 -2.64 -2.27
CA VAL A 267 10.34 -3.53 -1.97
C VAL A 267 11.68 -3.05 -2.50
N ASP A 268 11.68 -2.17 -3.50
CA ASP A 268 12.91 -1.61 -4.05
C ASP A 268 12.66 -0.16 -4.46
N LEU A 269 13.73 0.64 -4.42
CA LEU A 269 13.76 2.02 -4.85
C LEU A 269 14.90 2.20 -5.84
N LYS A 270 14.66 3.00 -6.87
CA LYS A 270 15.67 3.46 -7.80
C LYS A 270 15.51 4.96 -7.98
N LEU A 271 16.64 5.63 -8.07
CA LEU A 271 16.71 7.05 -8.34
C LEU A 271 17.56 7.24 -9.59
N PHE A 272 17.08 8.06 -10.51
CA PHE A 272 17.76 8.34 -11.76
C PHE A 272 17.81 9.84 -12.02
N ALA A 273 18.85 10.30 -12.71
CA ALA A 273 18.80 11.63 -13.31
C ALA A 273 17.64 11.68 -14.32
N LEU A 274 17.06 12.86 -14.58
CA LEU A 274 15.95 12.99 -15.55
C LEU A 274 16.30 12.50 -16.97
N GLY A 275 17.59 12.32 -17.29
CA GLY A 275 18.07 11.71 -18.54
C GLY A 275 18.30 10.19 -18.50
N GLY A 276 17.93 9.50 -17.40
CA GLY A 276 18.03 8.03 -17.28
C GLY A 276 19.40 7.48 -16.82
N SER A 277 20.39 8.34 -16.53
CA SER A 277 21.67 7.90 -15.97
C SER A 277 21.49 7.35 -14.55
N SER A 278 22.15 6.22 -14.27
CA SER A 278 22.21 5.58 -12.94
C SER A 278 23.23 6.22 -11.99
N THR A 279 24.17 7.01 -12.52
CA THR A 279 25.11 7.80 -11.70
C THR A 279 24.67 9.25 -11.69
N LEU A 280 24.52 9.80 -10.48
CA LEU A 280 24.13 11.20 -10.28
C LEU A 280 25.38 12.08 -10.18
N THR A 281 25.46 13.11 -11.00
CA THR A 281 26.48 14.15 -10.87
C THR A 281 25.84 15.36 -10.20
N LEU A 282 26.31 15.72 -9.00
CA LEU A 282 25.77 16.82 -8.22
C LEU A 282 26.81 17.94 -8.15
N ALA A 283 26.55 19.02 -8.88
CA ALA A 283 27.40 20.20 -8.86
C ALA A 283 27.21 20.99 -7.56
N GLN A 284 28.30 21.57 -7.05
CA GLN A 284 28.27 22.35 -5.82
C GLN A 284 27.19 23.43 -5.89
N ASP A 285 26.34 23.41 -4.87
CA ASP A 285 25.27 24.38 -4.64
C ASP A 285 24.21 24.47 -5.76
N GLN A 286 24.18 23.52 -6.69
CA GLN A 286 23.18 23.44 -7.75
C GLN A 286 22.14 22.36 -7.45
N GLY A 287 20.87 22.70 -7.62
CA GLY A 287 19.77 21.75 -7.54
C GLY A 287 19.75 20.82 -8.74
N THR A 288 19.83 19.52 -8.51
CA THR A 288 19.76 18.48 -9.53
C THR A 288 18.46 17.69 -9.35
N PRO A 289 17.51 17.75 -10.31
CA PRO A 289 16.29 16.97 -10.23
C PRO A 289 16.57 15.49 -10.54
N ALA A 290 15.95 14.62 -9.75
CA ALA A 290 16.02 13.19 -9.88
C ALA A 290 14.61 12.57 -9.78
N ALA A 291 14.37 11.56 -10.60
CA ALA A 291 13.12 10.81 -10.61
C ALA A 291 13.25 9.55 -9.74
N ILE A 292 12.20 9.24 -9.00
CA ILE A 292 12.12 8.04 -8.16
C ILE A 292 11.21 7.03 -8.84
N ASP A 293 11.78 5.86 -9.10
CA ASP A 293 11.03 4.67 -9.45
C ASP A 293 11.02 3.72 -8.25
N ALA A 294 9.85 3.18 -7.93
CA ALA A 294 9.73 2.12 -6.95
C ALA A 294 9.37 0.80 -7.64
N THR A 295 9.79 -0.31 -7.05
CA THR A 295 9.21 -1.61 -7.36
C THR A 295 8.25 -1.97 -6.23
N GLY A 296 6.98 -2.11 -6.58
CA GLY A 296 5.95 -2.66 -5.72
C GLY A 296 5.82 -4.17 -5.94
N ARG A 297 5.26 -4.85 -4.96
CA ARG A 297 4.81 -6.23 -5.10
C ARG A 297 3.47 -6.47 -4.42
N THR A 298 2.75 -7.48 -4.86
CA THR A 298 1.49 -7.90 -4.24
C THR A 298 1.73 -8.56 -2.88
N LEU A 299 0.67 -8.63 -2.05
CA LEU A 299 0.65 -9.45 -0.85
C LEU A 299 0.94 -10.93 -1.18
N ALA A 300 1.79 -11.57 -0.37
CA ALA A 300 2.07 -13.00 -0.45
C ALA A 300 1.99 -13.66 0.93
N ALA A 301 1.83 -14.99 0.96
CA ALA A 301 1.72 -15.73 2.22
C ALA A 301 2.95 -15.53 3.15
N SER A 302 4.14 -15.36 2.58
CA SER A 302 5.39 -15.09 3.32
C SER A 302 5.46 -13.70 3.97
N ASP A 303 4.44 -12.85 3.77
CA ASP A 303 4.32 -11.58 4.48
C ASP A 303 3.76 -11.75 5.89
N ALA A 304 3.20 -12.91 6.22
CA ALA A 304 2.83 -13.26 7.58
C ALA A 304 4.05 -13.11 8.50
N GLY A 305 3.95 -12.20 9.48
CA GLY A 305 5.00 -11.96 10.47
C GLY A 305 5.90 -10.75 10.19
N LYS A 306 5.78 -10.09 9.03
CA LYS A 306 6.54 -8.86 8.74
C LYS A 306 6.01 -7.65 9.50
N SER A 307 4.70 -7.60 9.75
CA SER A 307 4.06 -6.64 10.66
C SER A 307 2.80 -7.23 11.28
N SER A 308 2.32 -6.62 12.37
CA SER A 308 1.06 -7.03 13.02
C SER A 308 -0.14 -6.92 12.09
N LEU A 309 -0.19 -5.88 11.25
CA LEU A 309 -1.23 -5.70 10.25
C LEU A 309 -1.19 -6.80 9.18
N LEU A 310 -0.02 -7.08 8.60
CA LEU A 310 0.12 -8.13 7.59
C LEU A 310 -0.23 -9.52 8.14
N THR A 311 0.19 -9.82 9.38
CA THR A 311 -0.24 -11.03 10.08
C THR A 311 -1.75 -11.10 10.25
N SER A 312 -2.39 -9.97 10.57
CA SER A 312 -3.84 -9.91 10.76
C SER A 312 -4.59 -10.14 9.44
N ILE A 313 -4.12 -9.55 8.35
CA ILE A 313 -4.68 -9.74 7.00
C ILE A 313 -4.59 -11.21 6.59
N VAL A 314 -3.41 -11.83 6.66
CA VAL A 314 -3.24 -13.23 6.23
C VAL A 314 -4.09 -14.18 7.07
N LYS A 315 -4.12 -14.02 8.40
CA LYS A 315 -4.98 -14.82 9.28
C LYS A 315 -6.47 -14.61 9.03
N ALA A 316 -6.89 -13.38 8.76
CA ALA A 316 -8.28 -13.08 8.44
C ALA A 316 -8.69 -13.73 7.11
N ASN A 317 -7.78 -13.79 6.13
CA ASN A 317 -7.99 -14.48 4.85
C ASN A 317 -8.07 -16.02 5.00
N GLU A 318 -7.25 -16.62 5.86
CA GLU A 318 -7.37 -18.05 6.19
C GLU A 318 -8.74 -18.35 6.86
N LYS A 319 -9.13 -17.51 7.82
CA LYS A 319 -10.43 -17.62 8.50
C LYS A 319 -11.59 -17.48 7.52
N LEU A 320 -11.48 -16.57 6.55
CA LEU A 320 -12.49 -16.36 5.51
C LEU A 320 -12.82 -17.63 4.73
N GLY A 321 -11.81 -18.42 4.35
CA GLY A 321 -12.05 -19.69 3.66
C GLY A 321 -12.86 -20.68 4.48
N SER A 322 -12.48 -20.87 5.75
CA SER A 322 -13.21 -21.77 6.66
C SER A 322 -14.65 -21.30 6.96
N LEU A 323 -14.84 -19.99 7.14
CA LEU A 323 -16.16 -19.40 7.36
C LEU A 323 -17.04 -19.53 6.12
N HIS A 324 -16.49 -19.28 4.94
CA HIS A 324 -17.19 -19.42 3.66
C HIS A 324 -17.69 -20.86 3.47
N GLU A 325 -16.83 -21.85 3.66
CA GLU A 325 -17.21 -23.26 3.52
C GLU A 325 -18.35 -23.65 4.47
N ALA A 326 -18.24 -23.26 5.75
CA ALA A 326 -19.29 -23.50 6.74
C ALA A 326 -20.60 -22.79 6.41
N PHE A 327 -20.50 -21.56 5.88
CA PHE A 327 -21.65 -20.77 5.43
C PHE A 327 -22.35 -21.43 4.25
N VAL A 328 -21.62 -21.83 3.20
CA VAL A 328 -22.17 -22.54 2.03
C VAL A 328 -22.85 -23.84 2.45
N LYS A 329 -22.21 -24.66 3.28
CA LYS A 329 -22.78 -25.92 3.77
C LYS A 329 -24.11 -25.70 4.48
N THR A 330 -24.17 -24.69 5.35
CA THR A 330 -25.41 -24.37 6.09
C THR A 330 -26.47 -23.78 5.16
N PHE A 331 -26.07 -22.94 4.20
CA PHE A 331 -26.95 -22.37 3.19
C PHE A 331 -27.65 -23.47 2.38
N GLU A 332 -26.89 -24.48 1.93
CA GLU A 332 -27.46 -25.60 1.19
C GLU A 332 -28.37 -26.48 2.06
N ARG A 333 -28.03 -26.68 3.34
CA ARG A 333 -28.89 -27.42 4.29
C ARG A 333 -30.28 -26.80 4.40
N ILE A 334 -30.38 -25.47 4.43
CA ILE A 334 -31.64 -24.75 4.58
C ILE A 334 -32.15 -24.12 3.28
N LYS A 335 -31.66 -24.60 2.12
CA LYS A 335 -31.98 -24.05 0.79
C LYS A 335 -33.47 -23.82 0.56
N ALA A 336 -34.31 -24.74 1.03
CA ALA A 336 -35.76 -24.67 0.91
C ALA A 336 -36.37 -23.41 1.57
N TRP A 337 -35.70 -22.78 2.52
CA TRP A 337 -36.17 -21.56 3.19
C TRP A 337 -35.78 -20.30 2.44
N LEU A 338 -34.78 -20.39 1.56
CA LEU A 338 -34.09 -19.26 0.94
C LEU A 338 -34.62 -18.93 -0.47
N GLY A 339 -35.67 -19.64 -0.92
CA GLY A 339 -36.27 -19.46 -2.24
C GLY A 339 -35.30 -19.87 -3.36
N SER A 340 -35.14 -19.01 -4.36
CA SER A 340 -34.23 -19.25 -5.50
C SER A 340 -32.81 -18.73 -5.27
N ALA A 341 -32.48 -18.26 -4.07
CA ALA A 341 -31.16 -17.71 -3.77
C ALA A 341 -30.08 -18.80 -3.86
N ASN A 342 -28.90 -18.42 -4.33
CA ASN A 342 -27.73 -19.30 -4.36
C ASN A 342 -26.76 -18.95 -3.24
N PRO A 343 -25.93 -19.91 -2.79
CA PRO A 343 -24.84 -19.61 -1.89
C PRO A 343 -23.91 -18.57 -2.54
N PRO A 344 -23.11 -17.86 -1.73
CA PRO A 344 -22.13 -16.93 -2.27
C PRO A 344 -21.16 -17.66 -3.20
N SER A 345 -20.60 -16.91 -4.14
CA SER A 345 -19.59 -17.37 -5.09
C SER A 345 -18.46 -18.13 -4.40
N THR A 346 -17.86 -19.09 -5.10
CA THR A 346 -16.79 -19.93 -4.54
C THR A 346 -15.61 -19.08 -4.10
N TYR A 347 -15.15 -19.30 -2.86
CA TYR A 347 -13.94 -18.66 -2.40
C TYR A 347 -12.70 -19.26 -3.09
N ILE A 348 -11.92 -18.40 -3.73
CA ILE A 348 -10.60 -18.73 -4.27
C ILE A 348 -9.61 -17.88 -3.51
N ASN A 349 -8.71 -18.51 -2.74
CA ASN A 349 -7.70 -17.78 -1.97
C ASN A 349 -6.80 -16.95 -2.91
N PRO A 350 -6.84 -15.61 -2.85
CA PRO A 350 -6.07 -14.77 -3.76
C PRO A 350 -4.63 -14.55 -3.27
N VAL A 351 -4.33 -14.91 -2.01
CA VAL A 351 -2.99 -14.79 -1.43
C VAL A 351 -2.11 -15.92 -1.97
N LYS A 352 -1.24 -15.58 -2.91
CA LYS A 352 -0.32 -16.53 -3.55
C LYS A 352 0.92 -16.78 -2.69
N ALA A 353 1.58 -17.92 -2.93
CA ALA A 353 2.87 -18.23 -2.30
C ALA A 353 3.98 -17.26 -2.75
N ALA A 354 3.97 -16.87 -4.03
CA ALA A 354 4.90 -15.92 -4.62
C ALA A 354 4.23 -14.57 -4.90
N ALA A 355 4.90 -13.48 -4.55
CA ALA A 355 4.45 -12.13 -4.86
C ALA A 355 4.71 -11.80 -6.34
N ALA A 356 3.74 -11.18 -7.01
CA ALA A 356 3.99 -10.55 -8.30
C ALA A 356 4.64 -9.18 -8.09
N THR A 357 5.60 -8.80 -8.93
CA THR A 357 6.28 -7.50 -8.84
C THR A 357 5.89 -6.60 -10.02
N GLY A 358 5.97 -5.28 -9.80
CA GLY A 358 5.69 -4.31 -10.84
C GLY A 358 6.29 -2.94 -10.53
N LYS A 359 6.57 -2.16 -11.57
CA LYS A 359 7.02 -0.77 -11.41
C LYS A 359 5.88 0.09 -10.85
N ARG A 360 6.25 1.01 -9.97
CA ARG A 360 5.35 1.97 -9.31
C ARG A 360 5.98 3.35 -9.25
N LYS A 361 5.13 4.35 -9.44
CA LYS A 361 5.47 5.72 -9.08
C LYS A 361 5.31 5.87 -7.58
N LEU A 362 6.32 6.44 -6.94
CA LEU A 362 6.30 6.80 -5.53
C LEU A 362 6.47 8.32 -5.46
N SER A 363 5.69 8.99 -4.60
CA SER A 363 5.91 10.42 -4.41
C SER A 363 7.28 10.68 -3.78
N ALA A 364 7.97 11.71 -4.28
CA ALA A 364 9.27 12.10 -3.76
C ALA A 364 9.21 12.63 -2.31
N GLU A 365 8.04 13.01 -1.83
CA GLU A 365 7.83 13.43 -0.43
C GLU A 365 7.94 12.27 0.57
N LEU A 366 7.78 11.02 0.10
CA LEU A 366 7.80 9.82 0.93
C LEU A 366 9.19 9.21 1.09
N VAL A 367 10.19 9.72 0.37
CA VAL A 367 11.56 9.23 0.50
C VAL A 367 12.39 10.18 1.35
N ARG A 368 13.35 9.59 2.07
CA ARG A 368 14.33 10.32 2.86
C ARG A 368 15.73 10.04 2.34
N ILE A 369 16.59 11.04 2.42
CA ILE A 369 18.02 10.91 2.14
C ILE A 369 18.78 10.77 3.45
N GLN A 370 19.63 9.75 3.56
CA GLN A 370 20.40 9.43 4.77
C GLN A 370 21.81 8.92 4.41
N ASN A 371 22.67 8.76 5.42
CA ASN A 371 23.96 8.07 5.33
C ASN A 371 24.86 8.53 4.18
N VAL A 372 25.12 9.83 4.09
CA VAL A 372 26.10 10.37 3.15
C VAL A 372 27.49 9.85 3.54
N SER A 373 28.14 9.09 2.66
CA SER A 373 29.37 8.35 2.98
C SER A 373 30.59 9.25 3.23
N ASN A 374 30.55 10.49 2.73
CA ASN A 374 31.59 11.48 2.92
C ASN A 374 31.05 12.64 3.76
N THR A 375 31.52 12.72 5.00
CA THR A 375 31.07 13.73 5.98
C THR A 375 31.42 15.16 5.61
N ALA A 376 32.36 15.37 4.66
CA ALA A 376 32.66 16.69 4.11
C ALA A 376 31.64 17.17 3.06
N ILE A 377 30.71 16.31 2.63
CA ILE A 377 29.62 16.64 1.70
C ILE A 377 28.31 16.73 2.50
N THR A 378 27.67 17.89 2.46
CA THR A 378 26.29 18.05 2.93
C THR A 378 25.35 17.90 1.75
N LEU A 379 24.44 16.93 1.82
CA LEU A 379 23.42 16.68 0.80
C LEU A 379 22.05 17.12 1.35
N ALA A 380 21.48 18.16 0.75
CA ALA A 380 20.12 18.59 1.01
C ALA A 380 19.18 18.05 -0.06
N SER A 381 17.95 17.73 0.32
CA SER A 381 16.89 17.30 -0.59
C SER A 381 15.64 18.15 -0.39
N SER A 382 14.97 18.48 -1.49
CA SER A 382 13.67 19.13 -1.53
C SER A 382 12.81 18.48 -2.61
N VAL A 383 11.49 18.72 -2.60
CA VAL A 383 10.60 18.22 -3.65
C VAL A 383 10.11 19.38 -4.49
N VAL A 384 10.26 19.27 -5.81
CA VAL A 384 9.78 20.27 -6.79
C VAL A 384 9.10 19.52 -7.93
N ASN A 385 7.83 19.83 -8.22
CA ASN A 385 7.03 19.16 -9.26
C ASN A 385 7.04 17.61 -9.13
N ASN A 386 6.96 17.09 -7.90
CA ASN A 386 7.01 15.66 -7.56
C ASN A 386 8.32 14.95 -8.01
N ALA A 387 9.39 15.70 -8.26
CA ALA A 387 10.74 15.20 -8.43
C ALA A 387 11.60 15.57 -7.22
N LEU A 388 12.55 14.69 -6.88
CA LEU A 388 13.49 14.96 -5.80
C LEU A 388 14.58 15.90 -6.32
N ASN A 389 14.68 17.10 -5.76
CA ASN A 389 15.73 18.04 -6.08
C ASN A 389 16.86 17.95 -5.05
N LEU A 390 18.00 17.44 -5.48
CA LEU A 390 19.18 17.20 -4.66
C LEU A 390 20.19 18.33 -4.81
N LYS A 391 20.68 18.86 -3.69
CA LYS A 391 21.72 19.90 -3.65
C LYS A 391 22.88 19.42 -2.79
N ALA A 392 24.05 19.25 -3.39
CA ALA A 392 25.28 18.90 -2.66
C ALA A 392 26.12 20.16 -2.41
N SER A 393 26.74 20.23 -1.23
CA SER A 393 27.62 21.34 -0.85
C SER A 393 28.82 20.83 -0.07
N SER A 394 29.99 21.45 -0.27
CA SER A 394 31.20 21.15 0.49
C SER A 394 32.13 22.38 0.48
N PRO A 395 32.58 22.89 1.63
CA PRO A 395 33.54 23.99 1.66
C PRO A 395 34.96 23.54 1.30
N THR A 396 35.31 22.28 1.56
CA THR A 396 36.68 21.75 1.51
C THR A 396 37.01 20.99 0.24
N ILE A 397 36.03 20.33 -0.40
CA ILE A 397 36.29 19.51 -1.60
C ILE A 397 36.40 20.37 -2.86
N LYS A 398 37.52 20.24 -3.58
CA LYS A 398 37.83 21.03 -4.80
C LYS A 398 37.94 20.18 -6.08
N THR A 399 37.96 18.86 -5.96
CA THR A 399 38.04 17.92 -7.09
C THR A 399 36.78 17.07 -7.16
N ASP A 400 36.50 16.51 -8.34
CA ASP A 400 35.44 15.53 -8.53
C ASP A 400 35.62 14.39 -7.53
N THR A 401 34.65 14.19 -6.66
CA THR A 401 34.75 13.23 -5.54
C THR A 401 33.55 12.30 -5.56
N PRO A 402 33.75 10.98 -5.75
CA PRO A 402 32.67 10.02 -5.62
C PRO A 402 32.22 9.91 -4.16
N PHE A 403 30.93 9.74 -3.95
CA PHE A 403 30.35 9.45 -2.64
C PHE A 403 29.06 8.65 -2.81
N THR A 404 28.55 8.10 -1.70
CA THR A 404 27.27 7.41 -1.69
C THR A 404 26.32 8.03 -0.68
N PHE A 405 25.02 7.78 -0.88
CA PHE A 405 23.98 8.11 0.08
C PHE A 405 22.84 7.10 -0.04
N ASP A 406 22.04 6.98 1.00
CA ASP A 406 20.88 6.12 1.03
C ASP A 406 19.60 6.88 0.69
N VAL A 407 18.78 6.29 -0.19
CA VAL A 407 17.37 6.65 -0.34
C VAL A 407 16.55 5.64 0.45
N VAL A 408 15.73 6.14 1.35
CA VAL A 408 14.98 5.32 2.31
C VAL A 408 13.49 5.60 2.18
N TYR A 409 12.69 4.54 2.06
CA TYR A 409 11.24 4.56 2.21
C TYR A 409 10.85 3.67 3.39
N GLU A 410 10.06 4.21 4.30
CA GLU A 410 9.62 3.51 5.50
C GLU A 410 8.11 3.57 5.62
N ASN A 411 7.51 2.43 5.94
CA ASN A 411 6.13 2.34 6.40
C ASN A 411 6.08 1.37 7.58
N ALA A 412 6.02 1.93 8.79
CA ALA A 412 6.10 1.16 10.03
C ALA A 412 4.92 0.19 10.20
N GLU A 413 3.71 0.56 9.80
CA GLU A 413 2.53 -0.30 9.91
C GLU A 413 2.63 -1.55 9.03
N LEU A 414 3.30 -1.44 7.88
CA LEU A 414 3.55 -2.54 6.96
C LEU A 414 4.88 -3.25 7.22
N GLY A 415 5.67 -2.80 8.19
CA GLY A 415 7.02 -3.33 8.45
C GLY A 415 7.96 -3.12 7.26
N ILE A 416 7.71 -2.12 6.43
CA ILE A 416 8.52 -1.82 5.25
C ILE A 416 9.64 -0.86 5.66
N ASN A 417 10.88 -1.27 5.41
CA ASN A 417 12.05 -0.39 5.42
C ASN A 417 12.87 -0.74 4.17
N VAL A 418 12.67 0.03 3.10
CA VAL A 418 13.42 -0.14 1.86
C VAL A 418 14.51 0.90 1.83
N ARG A 419 15.76 0.43 1.80
CA ARG A 419 16.96 1.25 1.72
C ARG A 419 17.73 0.90 0.46
N ARG A 420 18.06 1.92 -0.32
CA ARG A 420 18.93 1.78 -1.49
C ARG A 420 20.09 2.75 -1.39
N THR A 421 21.31 2.22 -1.32
CA THR A 421 22.53 3.01 -1.48
C THR A 421 22.74 3.35 -2.94
N LEU A 422 23.00 4.63 -3.22
CA LEU A 422 23.23 5.17 -4.55
C LEU A 422 24.62 5.77 -4.65
N ASN A 423 25.20 5.70 -5.85
CA ASN A 423 26.47 6.33 -6.18
C ASN A 423 26.22 7.70 -6.79
N ALA A 424 27.00 8.69 -6.35
CA ALA A 424 27.02 10.02 -6.93
C ALA A 424 28.45 10.57 -7.00
N THR A 425 28.64 11.58 -7.83
CA THR A 425 29.88 12.33 -7.93
C THR A 425 29.59 13.79 -7.59
N PHE A 426 30.23 14.29 -6.53
CA PHE A 426 30.25 15.72 -6.24
C PHE A 426 31.23 16.39 -7.19
N THR A 427 30.78 17.41 -7.91
CA THR A 427 31.65 18.23 -8.75
C THR A 427 31.68 19.65 -8.22
N ASN A 428 32.86 20.24 -8.17
CA ASN A 428 33.01 21.64 -7.79
C ASN A 428 33.23 22.47 -9.07
N PRO A 429 32.16 23.05 -9.66
CA PRO A 429 32.31 23.91 -10.83
C PRO A 429 33.07 25.21 -10.50
N ASP A 430 33.25 25.55 -9.23
CA ASP A 430 34.02 26.67 -8.71
C ASP A 430 35.41 26.19 -8.23
N SER A 431 36.08 25.35 -9.02
CA SER A 431 37.46 24.96 -8.78
C SER A 431 38.35 25.22 -9.99
N ILE A 432 39.61 25.60 -9.73
CA ILE A 432 40.62 25.75 -10.78
C ILE A 432 40.75 24.44 -11.57
N ALA A 433 40.65 23.28 -10.91
CA ALA A 433 40.73 21.97 -11.55
C ALA A 433 39.60 21.75 -12.58
N TYR A 434 38.36 22.15 -12.26
CA TYR A 434 37.22 22.05 -13.17
C TYR A 434 37.45 22.89 -14.44
N TYR A 435 37.81 24.16 -14.27
CA TYR A 435 38.09 25.05 -15.39
C TYR A 435 39.33 24.63 -16.18
N SER A 436 40.39 24.15 -15.51
CA SER A 436 41.57 23.58 -16.17
C SER A 436 41.22 22.38 -17.06
N LYS A 437 40.27 21.53 -16.65
CA LYS A 437 39.79 20.43 -17.49
C LYS A 437 38.95 20.94 -18.66
N LEU A 438 38.05 21.91 -18.41
CA LEU A 438 37.23 22.52 -19.46
C LEU A 438 38.06 23.19 -20.55
N VAL A 439 39.20 23.80 -20.20
CA VAL A 439 40.04 24.49 -21.18
C VAL A 439 40.97 23.59 -21.99
N GLN A 440 41.09 22.30 -21.67
CA GLN A 440 41.86 21.37 -22.49
C GLN A 440 41.19 21.13 -23.85
N GLY A 441 41.98 20.96 -24.91
CA GLY A 441 41.51 20.66 -26.26
C GLY A 441 41.90 21.70 -27.32
N ASN A 442 41.25 21.64 -28.47
CA ASN A 442 41.51 22.52 -29.62
C ASN A 442 40.72 23.81 -29.53
N TRP A 443 41.38 24.91 -29.85
CA TRP A 443 40.86 26.25 -29.77
C TRP A 443 41.18 27.01 -31.05
N VAL A 444 40.31 27.95 -31.39
CA VAL A 444 40.55 28.93 -32.43
C VAL A 444 40.64 30.30 -31.76
N THR A 445 41.79 30.93 -31.86
CA THR A 445 41.97 32.35 -31.54
C THR A 445 41.60 33.15 -32.77
N THR A 446 40.88 34.25 -32.58
CA THR A 446 40.69 35.25 -33.62
C THR A 446 41.18 36.60 -33.12
N TRP A 447 42.09 37.20 -33.87
CA TRP A 447 42.65 38.51 -33.60
C TRP A 447 42.05 39.57 -34.53
N HIS A 448 41.48 40.60 -33.91
CA HIS A 448 41.00 41.79 -34.60
C HIS A 448 41.86 42.99 -34.20
N ALA A 449 42.40 43.70 -35.19
CA ALA A 449 42.99 45.02 -34.98
C ALA A 449 42.03 46.06 -35.53
N TYR A 450 41.65 47.04 -34.70
CA TYR A 450 40.80 48.19 -35.07
C TYR A 450 39.46 47.83 -35.78
N GLY A 451 38.84 46.69 -35.43
CA GLY A 451 37.54 46.28 -35.98
C GLY A 451 37.61 45.43 -37.26
N SER A 452 38.79 45.23 -37.85
CA SER A 452 39.01 44.34 -38.98
C SER A 452 39.70 43.02 -38.56
N PHE A 453 39.26 41.89 -39.11
CA PHE A 453 39.91 40.58 -38.92
C PHE A 453 41.32 40.60 -39.49
N HIS A 454 42.31 40.21 -38.68
CA HIS A 454 43.70 40.17 -39.10
C HIS A 454 44.29 38.76 -39.10
N GLN A 455 43.91 37.91 -38.14
CA GLN A 455 44.54 36.61 -37.96
C GLN A 455 43.63 35.63 -37.19
N GLU A 456 43.68 34.36 -37.58
CA GLU A 456 43.12 33.21 -36.88
C GLU A 456 44.24 32.24 -36.54
N ASP A 457 44.38 31.85 -35.28
CA ASP A 457 45.31 30.78 -34.90
C ASP A 457 44.56 29.58 -34.33
N VAL A 458 44.92 28.38 -34.78
CA VAL A 458 44.46 27.15 -34.14
C VAL A 458 45.49 26.77 -33.09
N ILE A 459 45.07 26.60 -31.85
CA ILE A 459 45.92 26.16 -30.74
C ILE A 459 45.33 24.92 -30.07
N VAL A 460 46.16 24.15 -29.38
CA VAL A 460 45.71 23.02 -28.54
C VAL A 460 46.31 23.16 -27.15
N LEU A 461 45.50 22.95 -26.12
CA LEU A 461 45.89 23.02 -24.71
C LEU A 461 45.81 21.62 -24.08
N GLN A 462 46.87 21.17 -23.43
CA GLN A 462 47.04 19.83 -22.84
C GLN A 462 47.05 19.87 -21.30
N ALA A 463 46.69 18.75 -20.67
CA ALA A 463 46.47 18.63 -19.23
C ALA A 463 47.67 18.99 -18.34
N ASN A 464 48.90 18.92 -18.85
CA ASN A 464 50.13 19.26 -18.13
C ASN A 464 50.43 20.78 -18.09
N GLY A 465 49.48 21.63 -18.50
CA GLY A 465 49.68 23.09 -18.58
C GLY A 465 50.51 23.52 -19.79
N GLN A 466 50.81 22.60 -20.71
CA GLN A 466 51.45 22.89 -21.99
C GLN A 466 50.39 22.96 -23.10
N GLY A 467 50.74 23.58 -24.21
CA GLY A 467 49.93 23.69 -25.39
C GLY A 467 50.79 24.07 -26.58
N LYS A 468 50.16 24.17 -27.75
CA LYS A 468 50.87 24.55 -28.96
C LYS A 468 49.98 25.24 -29.97
N ARG A 469 50.58 26.15 -30.73
CA ARG A 469 49.98 26.66 -31.96
C ARG A 469 50.13 25.62 -33.08
N LEU A 470 48.99 25.17 -33.59
CA LEU A 470 48.90 24.21 -34.68
C LEU A 470 48.95 24.90 -36.04
N SER A 471 48.32 26.07 -36.19
CA SER A 471 48.36 26.82 -37.46
C SER A 471 48.06 28.30 -37.26
N VAL A 472 48.42 29.10 -38.26
CA VAL A 472 48.03 30.51 -38.40
C VAL A 472 47.40 30.73 -39.77
N ARG A 473 46.33 31.53 -39.81
CA ARG A 473 45.66 31.96 -41.02
C ARG A 473 45.41 33.46 -40.96
N THR A 474 45.90 34.19 -41.95
CA THR A 474 45.63 35.61 -42.18
C THR A 474 44.96 35.73 -43.56
N PRO A 475 44.43 36.91 -43.95
CA PRO A 475 43.87 37.09 -45.29
C PRO A 475 44.82 36.75 -46.44
N THR A 476 46.14 36.86 -46.23
CA THR A 476 47.16 36.70 -47.29
C THR A 476 48.08 35.48 -47.09
N ARG A 477 47.98 34.77 -45.96
CA ARG A 477 48.92 33.69 -45.61
C ARG A 477 48.26 32.64 -44.73
N SER A 478 48.53 31.36 -45.00
CA SER A 478 48.15 30.24 -44.14
C SER A 478 49.36 29.35 -43.93
N GLU A 479 49.66 29.01 -42.68
CA GLU A 479 50.77 28.11 -42.34
C GLU A 479 50.35 27.08 -41.29
N ASP A 480 50.80 25.85 -41.50
CA ASP A 480 50.62 24.72 -40.58
C ASP A 480 51.94 24.46 -39.84
N TYR A 481 51.85 24.35 -38.52
CA TYR A 481 52.94 24.12 -37.57
C TYR A 481 52.77 22.81 -36.80
N THR A 482 51.83 21.95 -37.20
CA THR A 482 51.53 20.67 -36.54
C THR A 482 52.79 19.78 -36.45
N SER A 483 53.60 19.74 -37.51
CA SER A 483 54.84 18.95 -37.57
C SER A 483 56.01 19.52 -36.74
N LYS A 484 55.89 20.74 -36.21
CA LYS A 484 56.96 21.42 -35.47
C LYS A 484 56.93 21.15 -33.95
N TRP A 485 56.17 20.14 -33.49
CA TRP A 485 55.94 19.92 -32.05
C TRP A 485 57.22 19.45 -31.38
N GLY A 486 57.68 20.18 -30.35
CA GLY A 486 58.91 19.87 -29.61
C GLY A 486 60.22 20.14 -30.36
N SER A 487 60.16 20.54 -31.64
CA SER A 487 61.34 20.90 -32.44
C SER A 487 61.57 22.41 -32.56
N ASP A 488 60.54 23.22 -32.28
CA ASP A 488 60.64 24.67 -32.30
C ASP A 488 59.86 25.28 -31.11
N PRO A 489 60.57 25.68 -30.02
CA PRO A 489 59.94 26.21 -28.81
C PRO A 489 59.22 27.55 -29.02
N PHE A 490 59.40 28.16 -30.20
CA PHE A 490 58.72 29.38 -30.63
C PHE A 490 57.20 29.23 -30.72
N TYR A 491 56.69 28.01 -30.89
CA TYR A 491 55.24 27.74 -31.01
C TYR A 491 54.62 27.11 -29.77
N ASP A 492 55.42 26.88 -28.73
CA ASP A 492 54.97 26.28 -27.49
C ASP A 492 54.22 27.32 -26.66
N ILE A 493 53.14 26.85 -26.03
CA ILE A 493 52.27 27.64 -25.18
C ILE A 493 52.35 27.03 -23.78
N THR A 494 52.54 27.87 -22.77
CA THR A 494 52.27 27.46 -21.38
C THR A 494 50.98 28.11 -20.92
N TRP A 495 50.17 27.41 -20.15
CA TRP A 495 48.89 27.93 -19.69
C TRP A 495 48.56 27.47 -18.27
N SER A 496 47.73 28.27 -17.61
CA SER A 496 47.17 27.96 -16.30
C SER A 496 45.80 28.60 -16.17
N VAL A 497 44.94 28.02 -15.35
CA VAL A 497 43.72 28.68 -14.89
C VAL A 497 43.96 29.19 -13.48
N TYR A 498 43.49 30.40 -13.20
CA TYR A 498 43.51 30.95 -11.86
C TYR A 498 42.18 31.64 -11.56
N LYS A 499 41.89 31.82 -10.27
CA LYS A 499 40.68 32.50 -9.79
C LYS A 499 41.05 33.90 -9.29
N SER A 500 40.28 34.91 -9.68
CA SER A 500 40.36 36.24 -9.12
C SER A 500 38.93 36.74 -8.83
N GLY A 501 38.64 37.04 -7.58
CA GLY A 501 37.27 37.29 -7.12
C GLY A 501 36.32 36.12 -7.44
N ASN A 502 35.17 36.42 -8.07
CA ASN A 502 34.16 35.44 -8.47
C ASN A 502 34.32 34.96 -9.93
N ALA A 503 35.46 35.22 -10.55
CA ALA A 503 35.73 34.87 -11.94
C ALA A 503 36.97 33.98 -12.10
N TYR A 504 36.93 33.13 -13.13
CA TYR A 504 38.05 32.31 -13.55
C TYR A 504 38.67 32.90 -14.78
N TYR A 505 39.99 32.85 -14.81
CA TYR A 505 40.80 33.43 -15.86
C TYR A 505 41.71 32.36 -16.43
N LEU A 506 41.77 32.30 -17.76
CA LEU A 506 42.83 31.59 -18.45
C LEU A 506 44.02 32.55 -18.54
N ARG A 507 45.18 32.06 -18.15
CA ARG A 507 46.46 32.69 -18.44
C ARG A 507 47.18 31.79 -19.41
N PHE A 508 47.54 32.30 -20.58
CA PHE A 508 48.43 31.57 -21.47
C PHE A 508 49.56 32.48 -21.96
N HIS A 509 50.75 31.89 -22.12
CA HIS A 509 51.97 32.54 -22.53
C HIS A 509 52.43 31.93 -23.84
N ASP A 510 52.61 32.79 -24.83
CA ASP A 510 53.06 32.44 -26.17
C ASP A 510 54.49 32.94 -26.35
N ASN A 511 55.45 32.01 -26.51
CA ASN A 511 56.88 32.31 -26.56
C ASN A 511 57.28 33.20 -27.76
N ARG A 512 56.40 33.34 -28.78
CA ARG A 512 56.61 34.23 -29.93
C ARG A 512 56.64 35.71 -29.57
N TRP A 513 55.89 36.08 -28.53
CA TRP A 513 55.75 37.45 -28.08
C TRP A 513 56.43 37.52 -26.72
N THR A 514 57.75 37.71 -26.72
CA THR A 514 58.70 37.56 -25.59
C THR A 514 58.38 38.30 -24.28
N THR A 515 57.20 38.93 -24.14
CA THR A 515 56.71 39.58 -22.91
C THR A 515 55.17 39.54 -22.69
N SER A 516 54.37 38.93 -23.57
CA SER A 516 52.90 39.10 -23.53
C SER A 516 52.18 37.95 -22.81
N VAL A 517 51.94 38.10 -21.50
CA VAL A 517 50.98 37.25 -20.79
C VAL A 517 49.57 37.72 -21.12
N GLN A 518 48.76 36.87 -21.77
CA GLN A 518 47.36 37.18 -22.04
C GLN A 518 46.46 36.74 -20.90
N TYR A 519 45.62 37.66 -20.40
CA TYR A 519 44.64 37.42 -19.33
C TYR A 519 43.24 37.60 -19.84
N GLY A 520 42.39 36.60 -19.63
CA GLY A 520 40.99 36.73 -20.04
C GLY A 520 40.07 35.81 -19.28
N ARG A 521 38.84 36.28 -19.13
CA ARG A 521 37.81 35.63 -18.33
C ARG A 521 37.25 34.43 -19.08
N ILE A 522 37.12 33.30 -18.38
CA ILE A 522 36.47 32.08 -18.90
C ILE A 522 34.97 32.17 -18.64
N THR A 523 34.17 31.96 -19.68
CA THR A 523 32.70 31.90 -19.57
C THR A 523 32.22 30.48 -19.89
N PRO A 524 31.82 29.66 -18.89
CA PRO A 524 31.50 28.23 -19.07
C PRO A 524 30.44 27.94 -20.13
N SER A 525 29.41 28.79 -20.24
CA SER A 525 28.27 28.58 -21.13
C SER A 525 28.63 28.61 -22.63
N LYS A 526 29.77 29.21 -22.98
CA LYS A 526 30.27 29.28 -24.37
C LYS A 526 31.72 28.85 -24.54
N LEU A 527 32.41 28.56 -23.42
CA LEU A 527 33.87 28.42 -23.36
C LEU A 527 34.56 29.51 -24.18
N GLU A 528 34.19 30.76 -23.91
CA GLU A 528 34.79 31.95 -24.51
C GLU A 528 35.87 32.53 -23.58
N PHE A 529 36.97 32.99 -24.17
CA PHE A 529 37.99 33.84 -23.53
C PHE A 529 37.88 35.26 -24.06
N LYS A 530 37.84 36.25 -23.16
CA LYS A 530 37.84 37.69 -23.51
C LYS A 530 38.94 38.39 -22.74
N LEU A 531 39.82 39.10 -23.46
CA LEU A 531 40.84 39.95 -22.83
C LEU A 531 40.20 41.15 -22.13
N ASP A 532 40.71 41.50 -20.95
CA ASP A 532 40.20 42.64 -20.16
C ASP A 532 40.72 44.01 -20.66
N HIS A 533 41.58 44.06 -21.69
CA HIS A 533 42.21 45.30 -22.17
C HIS A 533 41.97 45.48 -23.67
N GLY A 534 40.91 46.22 -24.03
CA GLY A 534 40.74 47.03 -25.27
C GLY A 534 40.91 46.40 -26.66
N TRP A 535 41.48 45.21 -26.79
CA TRP A 535 41.79 44.52 -28.04
C TRP A 535 40.90 43.29 -28.13
N ALA A 536 40.12 43.19 -29.22
CA ALA A 536 39.16 42.11 -29.42
C ALA A 536 39.87 40.81 -29.82
N TYR A 537 40.39 40.09 -28.82
CA TYR A 537 40.75 38.69 -28.94
C TYR A 537 39.57 37.85 -28.46
N THR A 538 39.12 36.92 -29.29
CA THR A 538 38.15 35.90 -28.89
C THR A 538 38.78 34.54 -29.07
N LEU A 539 38.75 33.72 -28.02
CA LEU A 539 39.08 32.29 -28.10
C LEU A 539 37.79 31.50 -28.07
N ASN A 540 37.55 30.69 -29.10
CA ASN A 540 36.41 29.79 -29.18
C ASN A 540 36.90 28.35 -29.19
N LYS A 541 36.37 27.50 -28.30
CA LYS A 541 36.69 26.09 -28.30
C LYS A 541 36.01 25.43 -29.50
N LYS A 542 36.75 24.66 -30.31
CA LYS A 542 36.13 23.80 -31.32
C LYS A 542 35.36 22.69 -30.60
N GLN A 543 34.03 22.70 -30.75
CA GLN A 543 33.16 21.64 -30.21
C GLN A 543 33.45 20.30 -30.88
#